data_AF-A0A7X3F1Z3-F1
#
_entry.id   AF-A0A7X3F1Z3-F1
#
_cell.length_a   1.000
_cell.length_b   1.000
_cell.length_c   1.000
_cell.angle_alpha   90.00
_cell.angle_beta   90.00
_cell.angle_gamma   90.00
#
_symmetry.space_group_name_H-M   'P 1'
#
loop_
_entity.id
_entity.type
_entity.pdbx_description
1 polymer ?
#
loop_
_entity_poly.entity_id
_entity_poly.type
_entity_poly.pdbx_seq_one_letter_code
_entity_poly.pdbx_strand_id
1 'polypeptide(L)'
;MSSSHERLLKEARPGESWAQVKARVSGTRIQDQARPGESWEELNSRCREASISKNAEEVELVDFFVTAESIAVKDSRHFMDIALFRMSKKEKRAGEVIRYNLKDGYVEVKAGPDGMATIWDYDIVLMLISHLTESMNRHKKGHSAMPSRVFTMHVSDMLRFSQRGDGGGQSGRIESALDRLKGTVIKSVVSRAVHKSKLIMREVKSESLISGYRVLSVTGSGRLDRVEIEAPNWIYSQVTRSPKSTVLTVGADYFLIESAIGRFIYRLARRAAGNDRARWGFRTVYERSGVTSFKEFCRTLRVLIRLNNLPEYELYEEAGQSGPQLIMTRRGWDSGCG
;
A
#
# COMPACT_ATOMS: atom_id res chain seq x y z
N MET A 1 -8.40 -21.49 -29.38
CA MET A 1 -7.62 -20.67 -30.33
C MET A 1 -8.27 -19.30 -30.43
N SER A 2 -7.51 -18.21 -30.40
CA SER A 2 -8.04 -16.82 -30.29
C SER A 2 -8.98 -16.45 -31.45
N SER A 3 -10.07 -15.72 -31.18
CA SER A 3 -11.05 -15.30 -32.21
C SER A 3 -10.45 -14.41 -33.32
N SER A 4 -9.29 -13.81 -33.07
CA SER A 4 -8.51 -13.07 -34.08
C SER A 4 -7.87 -14.00 -35.12
N HIS A 5 -7.52 -15.23 -34.74
CA HIS A 5 -6.88 -16.21 -35.63
C HIS A 5 -7.88 -16.77 -36.66
N GLU A 6 -9.12 -17.07 -36.24
CA GLU A 6 -10.18 -17.54 -37.13
C GLU A 6 -10.63 -16.49 -38.15
N ARG A 7 -10.62 -15.20 -37.78
CA ARG A 7 -10.95 -14.11 -38.70
C ARG A 7 -9.90 -13.95 -39.80
N LEU A 8 -8.61 -14.04 -39.45
CA LEU A 8 -7.52 -13.96 -40.41
C LEU A 8 -7.48 -15.16 -41.37
N LEU A 9 -7.88 -16.35 -40.91
CA LEU A 9 -7.99 -17.54 -41.76
C LEU A 9 -9.04 -17.38 -42.87
N LYS A 10 -10.15 -16.66 -42.61
CA LYS A 10 -11.18 -16.38 -43.61
C LYS A 10 -10.71 -15.44 -44.72
N GLU A 11 -9.72 -14.60 -44.42
CA GLU A 11 -9.20 -13.61 -45.37
C GLU A 11 -7.95 -14.10 -46.11
N ALA A 12 -7.41 -15.28 -45.80
CA ALA A 12 -6.22 -15.84 -46.44
C ALA A 12 -6.49 -16.28 -47.88
N ARG A 13 -5.62 -15.91 -48.82
CA ARG A 13 -5.66 -16.40 -50.21
C ARG A 13 -4.80 -17.65 -50.37
N PRO A 14 -5.07 -18.51 -51.36
CA PRO A 14 -4.25 -19.70 -51.62
C PRO A 14 -2.78 -19.31 -51.82
N GLY A 15 -1.88 -19.92 -51.03
CA GLY A 15 -0.43 -19.70 -51.11
C GLY A 15 0.13 -18.53 -50.30
N GLU A 16 -0.69 -17.74 -49.59
CA GLU A 16 -0.20 -16.67 -48.72
C GLU A 16 0.32 -17.20 -47.37
N SER A 17 1.47 -16.70 -46.93
CA SER A 17 1.98 -16.96 -45.58
C SER A 17 1.24 -16.12 -44.53
N TRP A 18 1.27 -16.57 -43.29
CA TRP A 18 0.55 -15.90 -42.19
C TRP A 18 0.99 -14.44 -41.99
N ALA A 19 2.29 -14.16 -42.20
CA ALA A 19 2.83 -12.80 -42.16
C ALA A 19 2.32 -11.92 -43.32
N GLN A 20 2.14 -12.50 -44.51
CA GLN A 20 1.62 -11.81 -45.70
C GLN A 20 0.13 -11.47 -45.54
N VAL A 21 -0.68 -12.40 -45.03
CA VAL A 21 -2.10 -12.15 -44.72
C VAL A 21 -2.22 -11.03 -43.69
N LYS A 22 -1.45 -11.11 -42.60
CA LYS A 22 -1.49 -10.10 -41.53
C LYS A 22 -1.09 -8.72 -42.05
N ALA A 23 -0.03 -8.62 -42.86
CA ALA A 23 0.44 -7.36 -43.43
C ALA A 23 -0.58 -6.74 -44.40
N ARG A 24 -1.21 -7.55 -45.26
CA ARG A 24 -2.25 -7.11 -46.19
C ARG A 24 -3.48 -6.59 -45.45
N VAL A 25 -4.04 -7.39 -44.53
CA VAL A 25 -5.24 -7.03 -43.77
C VAL A 25 -5.00 -5.80 -42.89
N SER A 26 -3.79 -5.66 -42.32
CA SER A 26 -3.43 -4.43 -41.61
C SER A 26 -3.29 -3.22 -42.54
N GLY A 27 -2.76 -3.40 -43.75
CA GLY A 27 -2.60 -2.33 -44.74
C GLY A 27 -3.93 -1.82 -45.30
N THR A 28 -4.88 -2.72 -45.56
CA THR A 28 -6.23 -2.36 -46.04
C THR A 28 -7.01 -1.59 -44.97
N ARG A 29 -6.93 -2.00 -43.70
CA ARG A 29 -7.55 -1.27 -42.59
C ARG A 29 -6.98 0.12 -42.34
N ILE A 30 -5.71 0.33 -42.68
CA ILE A 30 -5.07 1.65 -42.58
C ILE A 30 -5.56 2.55 -43.71
N GLN A 31 -5.75 2.02 -44.93
CA GLN A 31 -6.31 2.77 -46.07
C GLN A 31 -7.76 3.24 -45.83
N ASP A 32 -8.57 2.47 -45.11
CA ASP A 32 -9.94 2.87 -44.73
C ASP A 32 -9.98 4.11 -43.80
N GLN A 33 -8.85 4.48 -43.20
CA GLN A 33 -8.70 5.66 -42.33
C GLN A 33 -8.21 6.91 -43.07
N ALA A 34 -8.08 6.84 -44.41
CA ALA A 34 -7.64 7.95 -45.25
C ALA A 34 -8.70 9.05 -45.33
N ARG A 35 -8.25 10.29 -45.17
CA ARG A 35 -9.08 11.48 -45.40
C ARG A 35 -9.17 11.76 -46.91
N PRO A 36 -10.23 12.42 -47.40
CA PRO A 36 -10.34 12.78 -48.81
C PRO A 36 -9.12 13.62 -49.27
N GLY A 37 -8.38 13.11 -50.26
CA GLY A 37 -7.19 13.77 -50.81
C GLY A 37 -5.86 13.47 -50.08
N GLU A 38 -5.87 12.65 -49.01
CA GLU A 38 -4.66 12.27 -48.26
C GLU A 38 -3.85 11.20 -49.02
N SER A 39 -2.57 11.46 -49.24
CA SER A 39 -1.64 10.51 -49.88
C SER A 39 -1.31 9.34 -48.95
N TRP A 40 -0.89 8.20 -49.52
CA TRP A 40 -0.47 7.02 -48.75
C TRP A 40 0.71 7.31 -47.81
N GLU A 41 1.62 8.18 -48.22
CA GLU A 41 2.76 8.59 -47.38
C GLU A 41 2.32 9.46 -46.20
N GLU A 42 1.34 10.35 -46.42
CA GLU A 42 0.77 11.22 -45.38
C GLU A 42 -0.02 10.40 -44.34
N LEU A 43 -0.84 9.47 -44.82
CA LEU A 43 -1.58 8.51 -44.00
C LEU A 43 -0.64 7.68 -43.12
N ASN A 44 0.40 7.09 -43.71
CA ASN A 44 1.36 6.27 -42.96
C ASN A 44 2.14 7.09 -41.94
N SER A 45 2.48 8.34 -42.27
CA SER A 45 3.19 9.23 -41.35
C SER A 45 2.28 9.61 -40.17
N ARG A 46 1.02 9.97 -40.41
CA ARG A 46 0.02 10.24 -39.38
C ARG A 46 -0.27 9.02 -38.51
N CYS A 47 -0.42 7.83 -39.11
CA CYS A 47 -0.62 6.59 -38.35
C CYS A 47 0.63 6.22 -37.53
N ARG A 48 1.85 6.45 -38.05
CA ARG A 48 3.10 6.27 -37.30
C ARG A 48 3.22 7.28 -36.17
N GLU A 49 2.91 8.55 -36.40
CA GLU A 49 2.89 9.59 -35.37
C GLU A 49 1.85 9.31 -34.29
N ALA A 50 0.65 8.86 -34.67
CA ALA A 50 -0.37 8.41 -33.73
C ALA A 50 0.08 7.14 -32.97
N SER A 51 0.80 6.22 -33.60
CA SER A 51 1.39 5.04 -32.95
C SER A 51 2.52 5.41 -32.00
N ILE A 52 3.35 6.38 -32.38
CA ILE A 52 4.45 6.92 -31.57
C ILE A 52 3.90 7.74 -30.41
N SER A 53 2.81 8.50 -30.60
CA SER A 53 2.08 9.23 -29.55
C SER A 53 1.37 8.28 -28.60
N LYS A 54 0.75 7.21 -29.11
CA LYS A 54 0.10 6.18 -28.29
C LYS A 54 1.11 5.32 -27.55
N ASN A 55 2.24 5.01 -28.21
CA ASN A 55 3.40 4.45 -27.53
C ASN A 55 3.99 5.47 -26.56
N ALA A 56 4.02 6.78 -26.81
CA ALA A 56 4.53 7.78 -25.86
C ALA A 56 3.61 7.91 -24.62
N GLU A 57 2.29 7.79 -24.81
CA GLU A 57 1.30 7.65 -23.73
C GLU A 57 1.43 6.30 -22.99
N GLU A 58 1.75 5.19 -23.69
CA GLU A 58 2.07 3.89 -23.07
C GLU A 58 3.50 3.83 -22.47
N VAL A 59 4.42 4.71 -22.90
CA VAL A 59 5.83 4.79 -22.49
C VAL A 59 6.01 5.68 -21.25
N GLU A 60 4.95 6.34 -20.77
CA GLU A 60 4.90 6.90 -19.40
C GLU A 60 4.51 5.85 -18.33
N LEU A 61 4.27 4.59 -18.72
CA LEU A 61 4.03 3.44 -17.83
C LEU A 61 5.22 2.46 -17.79
N VAL A 62 6.45 2.97 -17.94
CA VAL A 62 7.64 2.18 -17.60
C VAL A 62 7.89 2.28 -16.09
N ASP A 63 6.96 1.72 -15.30
CA ASP A 63 7.26 1.34 -13.92
C ASP A 63 8.12 0.08 -13.99
N PHE A 64 9.43 0.27 -13.83
CA PHE A 64 10.42 -0.79 -13.82
C PHE A 64 10.06 -1.78 -12.69
N PHE A 65 9.62 -2.98 -13.07
CA PHE A 65 9.21 -4.05 -12.16
C PHE A 65 10.34 -4.37 -11.17
N VAL A 66 10.30 -3.76 -9.99
CA VAL A 66 11.08 -4.22 -8.85
C VAL A 66 10.32 -5.42 -8.31
N THR A 67 10.89 -6.60 -8.46
CA THR A 67 10.35 -7.83 -7.89
C THR A 67 10.17 -7.64 -6.38
N ALA A 68 8.97 -7.91 -5.87
CA ALA A 68 8.59 -7.67 -4.47
C ALA A 68 9.56 -8.26 -3.43
N GLU A 69 10.27 -9.33 -3.78
CA GLU A 69 11.16 -10.10 -2.89
C GLU A 69 12.45 -9.35 -2.50
N SER A 70 12.87 -8.31 -3.24
CA SER A 70 14.11 -7.56 -2.95
C SER A 70 13.88 -6.23 -2.22
N ILE A 71 12.62 -5.88 -1.94
CA ILE A 71 12.28 -4.60 -1.31
C ILE A 71 12.14 -4.76 0.20
N ALA A 72 12.94 -4.00 0.93
CA ALA A 72 12.78 -3.89 2.37
C ALA A 72 11.43 -3.23 2.72
N VAL A 73 10.61 -3.90 3.54
CA VAL A 73 9.30 -3.42 3.96
C VAL A 73 9.43 -2.09 4.71
N LYS A 74 8.60 -1.12 4.36
CA LYS A 74 8.56 0.22 4.96
C LYS A 74 7.18 0.52 5.54
N ASP A 75 7.16 1.14 6.70
CA ASP A 75 5.95 1.68 7.33
C ASP A 75 6.14 3.17 7.65
N SER A 76 5.03 3.91 7.71
CA SER A 76 5.02 5.33 8.10
C SER A 76 5.17 5.46 9.61
N ARG A 77 6.31 6.00 10.06
CA ARG A 77 6.60 6.24 11.48
C ARG A 77 5.49 7.04 12.17
N HIS A 78 4.84 7.95 11.44
CA HIS A 78 3.83 8.85 11.98
C HIS A 78 2.62 8.10 12.58
N PHE A 79 2.27 6.94 12.03
CA PHE A 79 1.07 6.20 12.40
C PHE A 79 1.33 4.82 13.01
N MET A 80 2.58 4.45 13.29
CA MET A 80 2.89 3.14 13.89
C MET A 80 2.41 3.01 15.35
N ASP A 81 2.09 4.11 16.03
CA ASP A 81 1.61 4.10 17.41
C ASP A 81 0.08 4.18 17.55
N ILE A 82 -0.67 4.22 16.44
CA ILE A 82 -2.14 4.20 16.43
C ILE A 82 -2.64 3.22 15.36
N ALA A 83 -3.82 2.65 15.55
CA ALA A 83 -4.41 1.75 14.57
C ALA A 83 -5.21 2.54 13.53
N LEU A 84 -4.72 2.58 12.29
CA LEU A 84 -5.44 3.14 11.14
C LEU A 84 -6.46 2.16 10.53
N PHE A 85 -6.65 1.04 11.20
CA PHE A 85 -7.36 -0.13 10.72
C PHE A 85 -8.08 -0.81 11.88
N ARG A 86 -9.03 -1.67 11.56
CA ARG A 86 -9.67 -2.54 12.55
C ARG A 86 -8.83 -3.79 12.85
N MET A 87 -8.86 -4.23 14.10
CA MET A 87 -8.20 -5.46 14.55
C MET A 87 -9.07 -6.72 14.35
N SER A 88 -10.40 -6.57 14.42
CA SER A 88 -11.34 -7.68 14.30
C SER A 88 -11.57 -8.04 12.83
N LYS A 89 -11.53 -9.34 12.50
CA LYS A 89 -11.97 -9.84 11.18
C LYS A 89 -13.50 -9.78 11.03
N LYS A 90 -14.23 -9.95 12.14
CA LYS A 90 -15.71 -10.08 12.15
C LYS A 90 -16.42 -8.72 12.14
N GLU A 91 -16.02 -7.81 13.03
CA GLU A 91 -16.68 -6.51 13.19
C GLU A 91 -16.22 -5.57 12.08
N LYS A 92 -17.05 -5.34 11.05
CA LYS A 92 -16.67 -4.52 9.89
C LYS A 92 -16.48 -3.04 10.22
N ARG A 93 -17.10 -2.56 11.31
CA ARG A 93 -17.10 -1.14 11.74
C ARG A 93 -17.58 -0.18 10.66
N ALA A 94 -18.51 -0.60 9.79
CA ALA A 94 -19.01 0.22 8.69
C ALA A 94 -19.69 1.48 9.25
N GLY A 95 -19.29 2.66 8.76
CA GLY A 95 -19.76 3.96 9.25
C GLY A 95 -19.26 4.38 10.63
N GLU A 96 -18.43 3.60 11.30
CA GLU A 96 -17.87 3.97 12.61
C GLU A 96 -16.67 4.91 12.48
N VAL A 97 -16.39 5.63 13.57
CA VAL A 97 -15.22 6.50 13.73
C VAL A 97 -14.44 6.10 14.97
N ILE A 98 -13.13 5.90 14.82
CA ILE A 98 -12.20 5.77 15.95
C ILE A 98 -11.47 7.09 16.11
N ARG A 99 -11.46 7.65 17.32
CA ARG A 99 -10.75 8.90 17.62
C ARG A 99 -9.60 8.66 18.59
N TYR A 100 -8.41 9.09 18.18
CA TYR A 100 -7.20 9.08 18.98
C TYR A 100 -6.83 10.50 19.38
N ASN A 101 -6.86 10.79 20.68
CA ASN A 101 -6.38 12.07 21.19
C ASN A 101 -4.86 12.02 21.34
N LEU A 102 -4.17 12.98 20.75
CA LEU A 102 -2.72 13.15 20.78
C LEU A 102 -2.37 14.43 21.55
N LYS A 103 -1.09 14.62 21.88
CA LYS A 103 -0.64 15.79 22.63
C LYS A 103 -1.00 17.11 21.96
N ASP A 104 -0.84 17.17 20.63
CA ASP A 104 -0.98 18.40 19.84
C ASP A 104 -2.24 18.42 18.97
N GLY A 105 -3.23 17.55 19.27
CA GLY A 105 -4.45 17.44 18.48
C GLY A 105 -5.12 16.07 18.54
N TYR A 106 -5.74 15.64 17.46
CA TYR A 106 -6.37 14.33 17.38
C TYR A 106 -6.36 13.76 15.95
N VAL A 107 -6.48 12.44 15.86
CA VAL A 107 -6.67 11.73 14.60
C VAL A 107 -7.99 10.95 14.67
N GLU A 108 -8.83 11.10 13.67
CA GLU A 108 -10.03 10.30 13.45
C GLU A 108 -9.78 9.32 12.29
N VAL A 109 -10.13 8.05 12.48
CA VAL A 109 -10.15 7.03 11.44
C VAL A 109 -11.61 6.67 11.18
N LYS A 110 -12.09 6.97 9.98
CA LYS A 110 -13.49 6.82 9.58
C LYS A 110 -13.62 5.68 8.60
N ALA A 111 -14.59 4.81 8.83
CA ALA A 111 -14.89 3.71 7.92
C ALA A 111 -15.86 4.14 6.81
N GLY A 112 -15.65 3.58 5.62
CA GLY A 112 -16.59 3.67 4.51
C GLY A 112 -17.73 2.64 4.61
N PRO A 113 -18.61 2.58 3.59
CA PRO A 113 -19.72 1.62 3.53
C PRO A 113 -19.24 0.16 3.49
N ASP A 114 -18.09 -0.11 2.86
CA ASP A 114 -17.49 -1.45 2.78
C ASP A 114 -16.83 -1.91 4.09
N GLY A 115 -16.86 -1.05 5.12
CA GLY A 115 -16.21 -1.26 6.41
C GLY A 115 -14.83 -0.62 6.49
N MET A 116 -14.24 -0.69 7.67
CA MET A 116 -12.88 -0.21 7.92
C MET A 116 -11.86 -1.22 7.37
N ALA A 117 -10.79 -0.71 6.79
CA ALA A 117 -9.61 -1.49 6.42
C ALA A 117 -9.13 -2.30 7.62
N THR A 118 -8.80 -3.57 7.39
CA THR A 118 -8.21 -4.45 8.39
C THR A 118 -6.70 -4.26 8.46
N ILE A 119 -6.07 -4.71 9.54
CA ILE A 119 -4.61 -4.76 9.63
C ILE A 119 -3.95 -5.54 8.48
N TRP A 120 -4.66 -6.52 7.92
CA TRP A 120 -4.23 -7.28 6.75
C TRP A 120 -4.39 -6.47 5.48
N ASP A 121 -5.46 -5.69 5.31
CA ASP A 121 -5.57 -4.79 4.15
C ASP A 121 -4.44 -3.75 4.15
N TYR A 122 -4.00 -3.33 5.34
CA TYR A 122 -2.87 -2.40 5.51
C TYR A 122 -1.54 -2.93 4.96
N ASP A 123 -1.38 -4.24 4.74
CA ASP A 123 -0.18 -4.81 4.08
C ASP A 123 0.01 -4.20 2.67
N ILE A 124 -1.08 -3.86 1.97
CA ILE A 124 -1.03 -3.17 0.67
C ILE A 124 -0.47 -1.75 0.82
N VAL A 125 -0.78 -1.07 1.93
CA VAL A 125 -0.23 0.26 2.23
C VAL A 125 1.26 0.17 2.56
N LEU A 126 1.69 -0.85 3.31
CA LEU A 126 3.11 -1.11 3.56
C LEU A 126 3.86 -1.33 2.25
N MET A 127 3.30 -2.14 1.36
CA MET A 127 3.85 -2.39 0.02
C MET A 127 3.98 -1.10 -0.79
N LEU A 128 2.93 -0.28 -0.84
CA LEU A 128 2.93 1.02 -1.50
C LEU A 128 4.04 1.95 -0.99
N ILE A 129 4.18 2.08 0.33
CA ILE A 129 5.24 2.90 0.94
C ILE A 129 6.62 2.33 0.60
N SER A 130 6.76 1.00 0.59
CA SER A 130 8.01 0.30 0.31
C SER A 130 8.49 0.54 -1.14
N HIS A 131 7.60 0.34 -2.11
CA HIS A 131 7.88 0.59 -3.53
C HIS A 131 8.19 2.06 -3.78
N LEU A 132 7.36 2.99 -3.29
CA LEU A 132 7.62 4.42 -3.45
C LEU A 132 8.96 4.84 -2.85
N THR A 133 9.33 4.28 -1.69
CA THR A 133 10.63 4.56 -1.04
C THR A 133 11.78 4.05 -1.89
N GLU A 134 11.68 2.83 -2.43
CA GLU A 134 12.72 2.27 -3.29
C GLU A 134 12.86 3.07 -4.60
N SER A 135 11.75 3.42 -5.25
CA SER A 135 11.77 4.26 -6.46
C SER A 135 12.38 5.64 -6.19
N MET A 136 12.07 6.27 -5.04
CA MET A 136 12.73 7.52 -4.64
C MET A 136 14.22 7.36 -4.36
N ASN A 137 14.65 6.23 -3.78
CA ASN A 137 16.07 5.96 -3.55
C ASN A 137 16.83 5.81 -4.86
N ARG A 138 16.23 5.17 -5.87
CA ARG A 138 16.80 5.07 -7.23
C ARG A 138 16.87 6.42 -7.92
N HIS A 139 15.82 7.22 -7.80
CA HIS A 139 15.79 8.58 -8.33
C HIS A 139 16.92 9.43 -7.74
N LYS A 140 17.11 9.40 -6.41
CA LYS A 140 18.21 10.10 -5.73
C LYS A 140 19.60 9.65 -6.18
N LYS A 141 19.74 8.41 -6.65
CA LYS A 141 20.98 7.87 -7.23
C LYS A 141 21.15 8.19 -8.72
N GLY A 142 20.19 8.89 -9.33
CA GLY A 142 20.20 9.20 -10.76
C GLY A 142 19.84 8.02 -11.66
N HIS A 143 19.32 6.92 -11.11
CA HIS A 143 18.98 5.71 -11.88
C HIS A 143 17.54 5.70 -12.42
N SER A 144 16.70 6.65 -12.01
CA SER A 144 15.30 6.74 -12.47
C SER A 144 14.76 8.17 -12.43
N ALA A 145 13.66 8.42 -13.15
CA ALA A 145 12.88 9.63 -13.01
C ALA A 145 12.21 9.74 -11.63
N MET A 146 11.64 10.91 -11.35
CA MET A 146 10.81 11.12 -10.16
C MET A 146 9.62 10.15 -10.19
N PRO A 147 9.38 9.35 -9.14
CA PRO A 147 8.31 8.37 -9.15
C PRO A 147 6.93 9.04 -9.17
N SER A 148 6.02 8.44 -9.93
CA SER A 148 4.61 8.82 -9.96
C SER A 148 3.91 8.52 -8.62
N ARG A 149 2.71 9.08 -8.47
CA ARG A 149 1.77 8.71 -7.40
C ARG A 149 0.98 7.45 -7.74
N VAL A 150 0.93 7.05 -9.00
CA VAL A 150 0.24 5.82 -9.44
C VAL A 150 1.26 4.70 -9.50
N PHE A 151 0.93 3.57 -8.88
CA PHE A 151 1.77 2.38 -8.80
C PHE A 151 1.07 1.22 -9.47
N THR A 152 1.71 0.61 -10.46
CA THR A 152 1.17 -0.54 -11.18
C THR A 152 1.89 -1.81 -10.77
N MET A 153 1.17 -2.87 -10.43
CA MET A 153 1.79 -4.15 -10.08
C MET A 153 0.93 -5.36 -10.40
N HIS A 154 1.60 -6.51 -10.57
CA HIS A 154 0.90 -7.77 -10.71
C HIS A 154 0.34 -8.24 -9.38
N VAL A 155 -0.84 -8.84 -9.41
CA VAL A 155 -1.47 -9.44 -8.22
C VAL A 155 -0.58 -10.50 -7.57
N SER A 156 0.16 -11.27 -8.38
CA SER A 156 1.08 -12.27 -7.87
C SER A 156 2.21 -11.66 -7.01
N ASP A 157 2.70 -10.47 -7.35
CA ASP A 157 3.71 -9.76 -6.56
C ASP A 157 3.14 -9.24 -5.24
N MET A 158 1.88 -8.78 -5.24
CA MET A 158 1.21 -8.35 -4.01
C MET A 158 1.06 -9.48 -3.00
N LEU A 159 0.68 -10.67 -3.50
CA LEU A 159 0.51 -11.86 -2.67
C LEU A 159 1.85 -12.34 -2.11
N ARG A 160 2.91 -12.35 -2.94
CA ARG A 160 4.26 -12.67 -2.50
C ARG A 160 4.78 -11.68 -1.46
N PHE A 161 4.64 -10.38 -1.71
CA PHE A 161 5.06 -9.32 -0.77
C PHE A 161 4.44 -9.52 0.62
N SER A 162 3.14 -9.79 0.65
CA SER A 162 2.38 -9.96 1.91
C SER A 162 2.51 -11.36 2.52
N GLN A 163 3.35 -12.24 1.93
CA GLN A 163 3.50 -13.67 2.27
C GLN A 163 2.14 -14.39 2.40
N ARG A 164 1.23 -14.14 1.46
CA ARG A 164 -0.08 -14.80 1.42
C ARG A 164 -0.11 -15.94 0.42
N GLY A 165 -0.74 -17.04 0.82
CA GLY A 165 -0.98 -18.18 -0.05
C GLY A 165 -1.91 -17.88 -1.21
N ASP A 166 -1.67 -18.56 -2.33
CA ASP A 166 -2.35 -18.50 -3.62
C ASP A 166 -3.60 -19.40 -3.67
N GLY A 167 -4.53 -19.24 -2.71
CA GLY A 167 -5.81 -19.98 -2.71
C GLY A 167 -6.86 -19.44 -3.70
N GLY A 168 -7.98 -20.14 -3.88
CA GLY A 168 -9.10 -19.66 -4.71
C GLY A 168 -9.76 -18.37 -4.18
N GLY A 169 -10.24 -17.51 -5.09
CA GLY A 169 -10.98 -16.28 -4.77
C GLY A 169 -10.14 -15.05 -4.41
N GLN A 170 -8.85 -15.02 -4.76
CA GLN A 170 -7.98 -13.85 -4.45
C GLN A 170 -8.44 -12.57 -5.11
N SER A 171 -8.93 -12.64 -6.36
CA SER A 171 -9.43 -11.50 -7.12
C SER A 171 -10.41 -10.65 -6.28
N GLY A 172 -11.50 -11.28 -5.83
CA GLY A 172 -12.52 -10.58 -5.03
C GLY A 172 -12.03 -10.16 -3.65
N ARG A 173 -11.06 -10.89 -3.04
CA ARG A 173 -10.47 -10.48 -1.75
C ARG A 173 -9.62 -9.23 -1.89
N ILE A 174 -8.87 -9.11 -2.98
CA ILE A 174 -8.04 -7.93 -3.28
C ILE A 174 -8.93 -6.73 -3.59
N GLU A 175 -9.92 -6.89 -4.47
CA GLU A 175 -10.90 -5.82 -4.74
C GLU A 175 -11.59 -5.35 -3.45
N SER A 176 -12.09 -6.29 -2.64
CA SER A 176 -12.71 -5.94 -1.36
C SER A 176 -11.75 -5.26 -0.38
N ALA A 177 -10.44 -5.60 -0.42
CA ALA A 177 -9.43 -4.93 0.39
C ALA A 177 -9.17 -3.51 -0.11
N LEU A 178 -9.09 -3.31 -1.42
CA LEU A 178 -8.94 -2.00 -2.06
C LEU A 178 -10.13 -1.09 -1.78
N ASP A 179 -11.36 -1.61 -1.81
CA ASP A 179 -12.58 -0.87 -1.44
C ASP A 179 -12.51 -0.37 0.01
N ARG A 180 -12.18 -1.27 0.95
CA ARG A 180 -12.01 -0.89 2.37
C ARG A 180 -10.89 0.13 2.58
N LEU A 181 -9.76 -0.01 1.88
CA LEU A 181 -8.64 0.94 1.95
C LEU A 181 -9.05 2.31 1.41
N LYS A 182 -9.71 2.37 0.25
CA LYS A 182 -10.21 3.61 -0.36
C LYS A 182 -11.24 4.29 0.54
N GLY A 183 -12.14 3.52 1.14
CA GLY A 183 -13.19 3.99 2.04
C GLY A 183 -12.71 4.38 3.44
N THR A 184 -11.51 3.96 3.87
CA THR A 184 -10.98 4.29 5.19
C THR A 184 -10.28 5.64 5.16
N VAL A 185 -10.87 6.64 5.81
CA VAL A 185 -10.41 8.03 5.81
C VAL A 185 -9.71 8.37 7.13
N ILE A 186 -8.51 8.93 7.02
CA ILE A 186 -7.74 9.48 8.13
C ILE A 186 -7.93 10.99 8.15
N LYS A 187 -8.60 11.49 9.18
CA LYS A 187 -8.70 12.93 9.45
C LYS A 187 -7.77 13.30 10.59
N SER A 188 -6.71 14.03 10.28
CA SER A 188 -5.76 14.56 11.24
C SER A 188 -6.06 16.02 11.54
N VAL A 189 -6.14 16.36 12.82
CA VAL A 189 -6.28 17.72 13.32
C VAL A 189 -5.10 18.02 14.22
N VAL A 190 -4.29 18.99 13.83
CA VAL A 190 -3.08 19.37 14.56
C VAL A 190 -3.11 20.87 14.86
N SER A 191 -2.85 21.22 16.10
CA SER A 191 -2.70 22.60 16.55
C SER A 191 -1.23 22.90 16.78
N ARG A 192 -0.70 23.95 16.16
CA ARG A 192 0.71 24.36 16.30
C ARG A 192 0.78 25.84 16.66
N ALA A 193 1.69 26.21 17.55
CA ALA A 193 1.97 27.62 17.81
C ALA A 193 2.63 28.26 16.57
N VAL A 194 2.18 29.45 16.18
CA VAL A 194 2.79 30.22 15.11
C VAL A 194 3.79 31.20 15.72
N HIS A 195 5.09 30.99 15.44
CA HIS A 195 6.19 31.96 15.57
C HIS A 195 6.07 33.03 16.67
N LYS A 196 6.74 32.89 17.82
CA LYS A 196 6.88 33.89 18.94
C LYS A 196 5.60 34.64 19.39
N SER A 197 4.45 34.37 18.78
CA SER A 197 3.16 34.98 19.02
C SER A 197 2.31 33.99 19.80
N LYS A 198 1.32 34.50 20.54
CA LYS A 198 0.34 33.67 21.24
C LYS A 198 -0.69 33.03 20.27
N LEU A 199 -0.47 33.08 18.96
CA LEU A 199 -1.42 32.56 17.96
C LEU A 199 -1.21 31.06 17.74
N ILE A 200 -2.32 30.32 17.67
CA ILE A 200 -2.36 28.89 17.40
C ILE A 200 -2.93 28.66 16.00
N MET A 201 -2.15 28.06 15.11
CA MET A 201 -2.61 27.58 13.81
C MET A 201 -3.19 26.18 13.98
N ARG A 202 -4.45 26.02 13.57
CA ARG A 202 -5.13 24.73 13.51
C ARG A 202 -5.14 24.24 12.07
N GLU A 203 -4.45 23.13 11.81
CA GLU A 203 -4.42 22.46 10.52
C GLU A 203 -5.34 21.23 10.55
N VAL A 204 -6.19 21.08 9.53
CA VAL A 204 -7.05 19.90 9.35
C VAL A 204 -6.76 19.29 7.99
N LYS A 205 -6.42 17.99 7.98
CA LYS A 205 -6.25 17.19 6.77
C LYS A 205 -7.14 15.98 6.83
N SER A 206 -7.71 15.58 5.70
CA SER A 206 -8.57 14.41 5.58
C SER A 206 -8.25 13.70 4.28
N GLU A 207 -7.69 12.50 4.37
CA GLU A 207 -7.24 11.72 3.21
C GLU A 207 -7.48 10.23 3.47
N SER A 208 -7.75 9.45 2.43
CA SER A 208 -7.91 7.99 2.52
C SER A 208 -6.58 7.26 2.67
N LEU A 209 -6.62 5.97 3.02
CA LEU A 209 -5.42 5.11 3.03
C LEU A 209 -4.84 4.88 1.62
N ILE A 210 -5.70 4.84 0.61
CA ILE A 210 -5.36 4.95 -0.81
C ILE A 210 -6.28 5.98 -1.48
N SER A 211 -5.79 6.73 -2.46
CA SER A 211 -6.61 7.74 -3.15
C SER A 211 -7.58 7.11 -4.15
N GLY A 212 -7.11 6.09 -4.86
CA GLY A 212 -7.85 5.43 -5.92
C GLY A 212 -7.15 4.14 -6.32
N TYR A 213 -7.85 3.33 -7.10
CA TYR A 213 -7.29 2.12 -7.68
C TYR A 213 -7.98 1.78 -9.00
N ARG A 214 -7.28 1.06 -9.88
CA ARG A 214 -7.82 0.45 -11.09
C ARG A 214 -7.40 -1.01 -11.13
N VAL A 215 -8.34 -1.90 -11.42
CA VAL A 215 -8.08 -3.34 -11.53
C VAL A 215 -8.16 -3.76 -12.99
N LEU A 216 -7.12 -4.42 -13.48
CA LEU A 216 -7.02 -4.92 -14.84
C LEU A 216 -7.09 -6.45 -14.79
N SER A 217 -8.10 -7.01 -15.45
CA SER A 217 -8.33 -8.46 -15.53
C SER A 217 -8.21 -8.96 -16.97
N VAL A 218 -7.69 -10.18 -17.14
CA VAL A 218 -7.66 -10.84 -18.46
C VAL A 218 -9.02 -11.48 -18.70
N THR A 219 -9.71 -11.02 -19.74
CA THR A 219 -11.04 -11.47 -20.15
C THR A 219 -11.08 -12.99 -20.31
N GLY A 220 -12.13 -13.62 -19.80
CA GLY A 220 -12.40 -15.07 -19.90
C GLY A 220 -11.86 -15.93 -18.75
N SER A 221 -10.94 -15.43 -17.92
CA SER A 221 -10.38 -16.21 -16.78
C SER A 221 -10.89 -15.77 -15.41
N GLY A 222 -11.44 -14.55 -15.28
CA GLY A 222 -11.80 -13.93 -13.99
C GLY A 222 -10.60 -13.70 -13.06
N ARG A 223 -9.37 -13.89 -13.55
CA ARG A 223 -8.14 -13.63 -12.81
C ARG A 223 -7.75 -12.17 -12.98
N LEU A 224 -7.50 -11.51 -11.85
CA LEU A 224 -6.87 -10.21 -11.85
C LEU A 224 -5.40 -10.39 -12.25
N ASP A 225 -4.99 -9.61 -13.24
CA ASP A 225 -3.60 -9.61 -13.69
C ASP A 225 -2.84 -8.50 -12.99
N ARG A 226 -3.35 -7.26 -13.08
CA ARG A 226 -2.69 -6.06 -12.56
C ARG A 226 -3.63 -5.21 -11.73
N VAL A 227 -3.04 -4.52 -10.75
CA VAL A 227 -3.69 -3.49 -9.96
C VAL A 227 -2.86 -2.23 -10.05
N GLU A 228 -3.53 -1.11 -10.30
CA GLU A 228 -2.98 0.22 -10.19
C GLU A 228 -3.52 0.85 -8.91
N ILE A 229 -2.65 1.44 -8.10
CA ILE A 229 -3.02 2.09 -6.84
C ILE A 229 -2.48 3.51 -6.86
N GLU A 230 -3.35 4.49 -6.63
CA GLU A 230 -2.96 5.88 -6.45
C GLU A 230 -2.63 6.15 -4.98
N ALA A 231 -1.38 6.52 -4.71
CA ALA A 231 -0.92 6.92 -3.39
C ALA A 231 -1.57 8.24 -2.95
N PRO A 232 -2.07 8.32 -1.71
CA PRO A 232 -2.56 9.55 -1.14
C PRO A 232 -1.42 10.53 -0.92
N ASN A 233 -1.76 11.82 -0.88
CA ASN A 233 -0.76 12.89 -0.79
C ASN A 233 0.02 12.80 0.53
N TRP A 234 -0.59 12.34 1.62
CA TRP A 234 0.14 12.12 2.87
C TRP A 234 1.26 11.06 2.75
N ILE A 235 1.05 9.96 2.01
CA ILE A 235 2.09 8.96 1.75
C ILE A 235 3.14 9.56 0.82
N TYR A 236 2.69 10.14 -0.29
CA TYR A 236 3.60 10.67 -1.30
C TYR A 236 4.51 11.76 -0.74
N SER A 237 3.95 12.74 -0.03
CA SER A 237 4.72 13.82 0.60
C SER A 237 5.66 13.32 1.70
N GLN A 238 5.26 12.30 2.47
CA GLN A 238 6.15 11.70 3.47
C GLN A 238 7.40 11.11 2.84
N VAL A 239 7.29 10.40 1.72
CA VAL A 239 8.45 9.77 1.09
C VAL A 239 9.26 10.75 0.24
N THR A 240 8.59 11.64 -0.50
CA THR A 240 9.23 12.49 -1.52
C THR A 240 9.73 13.83 -0.99
N ARG A 241 9.06 14.44 0.00
CA ARG A 241 9.32 15.83 0.43
C ARG A 241 9.96 15.92 1.81
N SER A 242 10.02 14.83 2.56
CA SER A 242 10.51 14.89 3.95
C SER A 242 12.04 14.81 4.00
N PRO A 243 12.71 15.78 4.67
CA PRO A 243 14.18 15.77 4.79
C PRO A 243 14.71 14.71 5.77
N LYS A 244 13.85 14.19 6.66
CA LYS A 244 14.18 13.12 7.62
C LYS A 244 13.52 11.81 7.20
N SER A 245 14.06 10.67 7.64
CA SER A 245 13.43 9.35 7.44
C SER A 245 12.09 9.29 8.20
N THR A 246 11.00 9.60 7.50
CA THR A 246 9.61 9.48 7.97
C THR A 246 9.09 8.05 7.85
N VAL A 247 9.80 7.20 7.12
CA VAL A 247 9.56 5.77 6.99
C VAL A 247 10.53 4.97 7.86
N LEU A 248 10.07 3.84 8.38
CA LEU A 248 10.89 2.87 9.11
C LEU A 248 10.89 1.53 8.39
N THR A 249 12.05 0.87 8.35
CA THR A 249 12.14 -0.50 7.85
C THR A 249 11.54 -1.46 8.86
N VAL A 250 10.64 -2.32 8.40
CA VAL A 250 10.03 -3.43 9.12
C VAL A 250 10.73 -4.73 8.71
N GLY A 251 10.94 -5.65 9.66
CA GLY A 251 11.53 -6.96 9.41
C GLY A 251 10.61 -7.83 8.54
N ALA A 252 11.20 -8.69 7.70
CA ALA A 252 10.45 -9.56 6.79
C ALA A 252 9.48 -10.51 7.53
N ASP A 253 9.85 -10.95 8.73
CA ASP A 253 9.05 -11.83 9.59
C ASP A 253 7.79 -11.16 10.14
N TYR A 254 7.60 -9.85 9.92
CA TYR A 254 6.35 -9.15 10.27
C TYR A 254 5.11 -9.84 9.70
N PHE A 255 5.19 -10.33 8.45
CA PHE A 255 4.05 -10.95 7.80
C PHE A 255 3.68 -12.32 8.42
N LEU A 256 4.63 -12.98 9.08
CA LEU A 256 4.42 -14.23 9.82
C LEU A 256 3.61 -14.03 11.11
N ILE A 257 3.46 -12.80 11.59
CA ILE A 257 2.65 -12.51 12.78
C ILE A 257 1.16 -12.67 12.42
N GLU A 258 0.54 -13.76 12.88
CA GLU A 258 -0.87 -14.04 12.60
C GLU A 258 -1.85 -13.17 13.41
N SER A 259 -1.44 -12.77 14.62
CA SER A 259 -2.25 -11.98 15.54
C SER A 259 -2.33 -10.51 15.12
N ALA A 260 -3.54 -9.97 14.99
CA ALA A 260 -3.76 -8.55 14.71
C ALA A 260 -3.15 -7.64 15.81
N ILE A 261 -3.37 -8.00 17.08
CA ILE A 261 -2.73 -7.29 18.19
C ILE A 261 -1.22 -7.48 18.12
N GLY A 262 -0.72 -8.67 17.77
CA GLY A 262 0.72 -8.91 17.58
C GLY A 262 1.36 -7.97 16.57
N ARG A 263 0.77 -7.84 15.37
CA ARG A 263 1.27 -6.92 14.33
C ARG A 263 1.20 -5.46 14.78
N PHE A 264 0.16 -5.05 15.50
CA PHE A 264 0.08 -3.70 16.08
C PHE A 264 1.18 -3.45 17.12
N ILE A 265 1.40 -4.39 18.03
CA ILE A 265 2.46 -4.29 19.05
C ILE A 265 3.84 -4.28 18.41
N TYR A 266 4.08 -5.07 17.36
CA TYR A 266 5.32 -5.00 16.58
C TYR A 266 5.56 -3.61 16.01
N ARG A 267 4.54 -2.99 15.39
CA ARG A 267 4.65 -1.64 14.84
C ARG A 267 4.96 -0.62 15.94
N LEU A 268 4.28 -0.73 17.08
CA LEU A 268 4.52 0.12 18.24
C LEU A 268 5.95 -0.05 18.79
N ALA A 269 6.43 -1.29 18.94
CA ALA A 269 7.78 -1.62 19.39
C ALA A 269 8.83 -1.05 18.42
N ARG A 270 8.63 -1.24 17.12
CA ARG A 270 9.53 -0.74 16.08
C ARG A 270 9.68 0.77 16.11
N ARG A 271 8.60 1.50 16.39
CA ARG A 271 8.62 2.95 16.52
C ARG A 271 9.20 3.43 17.85
N ALA A 272 8.78 2.81 18.96
CA ALA A 272 9.03 3.33 20.30
C ALA A 272 10.35 2.82 20.88
N ALA A 273 10.62 1.51 20.76
CA ALA A 273 11.85 0.89 21.23
C ALA A 273 12.97 1.02 20.18
N GLY A 274 12.66 0.86 18.89
CA GLY A 274 13.68 0.93 17.84
C GLY A 274 14.76 -0.14 18.05
N ASN A 275 15.99 0.28 18.34
CA ASN A 275 17.10 -0.62 18.69
C ASN A 275 17.39 -0.68 20.21
N ASP A 276 16.52 -0.09 21.02
CA ASP A 276 16.63 0.05 22.47
C ASP A 276 15.42 -0.62 23.14
N ARG A 277 15.07 -0.15 24.34
CA ARG A 277 13.89 -0.50 25.11
C ARG A 277 12.87 0.64 25.16
N ALA A 278 11.58 0.30 25.26
CA ALA A 278 10.52 1.26 25.52
C ALA A 278 9.50 0.71 26.53
N ARG A 279 8.87 1.62 27.28
CA ARG A 279 7.84 1.31 28.28
C ARG A 279 6.52 2.02 27.95
N TRP A 280 5.40 1.31 28.04
CA TRP A 280 4.07 1.83 27.72
C TRP A 280 3.00 1.26 28.64
N GLY A 281 2.10 2.09 29.18
CA GLY A 281 0.99 1.59 30.00
C GLY A 281 -0.03 0.80 29.17
N PHE A 282 -0.53 -0.32 29.69
CA PHE A 282 -1.52 -1.16 29.00
C PHE A 282 -2.74 -0.36 28.56
N ARG A 283 -3.21 0.58 29.40
CA ARG A 283 -4.33 1.48 29.11
C ARG A 283 -4.06 2.32 27.85
N THR A 284 -2.89 2.93 27.76
CA THR A 284 -2.50 3.76 26.62
C THR A 284 -2.35 2.95 25.34
N VAL A 285 -1.77 1.75 25.41
CA VAL A 285 -1.66 0.86 24.25
C VAL A 285 -3.05 0.42 23.77
N TYR A 286 -3.95 0.08 24.70
CA TYR A 286 -5.34 -0.23 24.39
C TYR A 286 -6.03 0.93 23.65
N GLU A 287 -5.96 2.15 24.20
CA GLU A 287 -6.59 3.34 23.63
C GLU A 287 -6.10 3.63 22.20
N ARG A 288 -4.86 3.28 21.91
CA ARG A 288 -4.23 3.43 20.60
C ARG A 288 -4.46 2.27 19.64
N SER A 289 -4.83 1.09 20.16
CA SER A 289 -5.09 -0.11 19.37
C SER A 289 -6.46 -0.10 18.66
N GLY A 290 -7.40 0.74 19.12
CA GLY A 290 -8.75 0.79 18.57
C GLY A 290 -9.63 -0.43 18.91
N VAL A 291 -9.17 -1.33 19.79
CA VAL A 291 -9.95 -2.48 20.30
C VAL A 291 -11.05 -2.00 21.24
N THR A 292 -12.19 -2.70 21.27
CA THR A 292 -13.41 -2.30 21.99
C THR A 292 -13.47 -2.76 23.46
N SER A 293 -12.77 -3.84 23.82
CA SER A 293 -12.77 -4.39 25.18
C SER A 293 -11.37 -4.38 25.79
N PHE A 294 -11.21 -3.63 26.89
CA PHE A 294 -9.94 -3.56 27.61
C PHE A 294 -9.56 -4.90 28.24
N LYS A 295 -10.54 -5.64 28.78
CA LYS A 295 -10.31 -6.96 29.38
C LYS A 295 -9.76 -7.95 28.35
N GLU A 296 -10.36 -8.01 27.17
CA GLU A 296 -9.90 -8.89 26.08
C GLU A 296 -8.55 -8.46 25.51
N PHE A 297 -8.32 -7.15 25.42
CA PHE A 297 -7.01 -6.61 25.06
C PHE A 297 -5.93 -7.07 26.04
N CYS A 298 -6.14 -6.90 27.35
CA CYS A 298 -5.18 -7.33 28.38
C CYS A 298 -4.95 -8.84 28.34
N ARG A 299 -6.01 -9.64 28.16
CA ARG A 299 -5.91 -11.10 28.02
C ARG A 299 -5.04 -11.47 26.81
N THR A 300 -5.29 -10.85 25.66
CA THR A 300 -4.55 -11.13 24.42
C THR A 300 -3.11 -10.66 24.50
N LEU A 301 -2.86 -9.48 25.08
CA LEU A 301 -1.52 -8.94 25.27
C LEU A 301 -0.69 -9.85 26.20
N ARG A 302 -1.27 -10.35 27.29
CA ARG A 302 -0.58 -11.31 28.18
C ARG A 302 -0.30 -12.64 27.52
N VAL A 303 -1.17 -13.11 26.62
CA VAL A 303 -0.86 -14.28 25.79
C VAL A 303 0.36 -13.98 24.90
N LEU A 304 0.39 -12.81 24.25
CA LEU A 304 1.51 -12.39 23.40
C LEU A 304 2.82 -12.26 24.19
N ILE A 305 2.77 -11.67 25.40
CA ILE A 305 3.91 -11.56 26.32
C ILE A 305 4.43 -12.95 26.72
N ARG A 306 3.54 -13.89 27.07
CA ARG A 306 3.94 -15.26 27.44
C ARG A 306 4.54 -16.04 26.29
N LEU A 307 4.00 -15.90 25.08
CA LEU A 307 4.56 -16.55 23.89
C LEU A 307 5.90 -15.93 23.49
N ASN A 308 6.06 -14.62 23.72
CA ASN A 308 7.25 -13.83 23.44
C ASN A 308 7.91 -14.17 22.09
N ASN A 309 7.11 -14.37 21.05
CA ASN A 309 7.54 -14.79 19.71
C ASN A 309 7.47 -13.64 18.69
N LEU A 310 7.41 -12.39 19.18
CA LEU A 310 7.42 -11.23 18.32
C LEU A 310 8.81 -11.13 17.64
N PRO A 311 8.86 -10.99 16.30
CA PRO A 311 10.13 -10.83 15.60
C PRO A 311 10.90 -9.64 16.16
N GLU A 312 12.21 -9.82 16.34
CA GLU A 312 13.17 -8.80 16.77
C GLU A 312 12.97 -8.16 18.16
N TYR A 313 11.84 -8.39 18.83
CA TYR A 313 11.49 -7.75 20.10
C TYR A 313 11.07 -8.77 21.14
N GLU A 314 11.43 -8.48 22.39
CA GLU A 314 10.96 -9.18 23.58
C GLU A 314 9.95 -8.32 24.32
N LEU A 315 8.93 -8.96 24.88
CA LEU A 315 7.86 -8.31 25.60
C LEU A 315 7.85 -8.77 27.05
N TYR A 316 7.69 -7.80 27.96
CA TYR A 316 7.56 -8.06 29.40
C TYR A 316 6.42 -7.24 29.99
N GLU A 317 5.82 -7.74 31.08
CA GLU A 317 4.88 -6.99 31.90
C GLU A 317 5.58 -6.57 33.19
N GLU A 318 5.53 -5.27 33.50
CA GLU A 318 5.98 -4.72 34.79
C GLU A 318 4.82 -4.05 35.52
N ALA A 319 4.87 -4.07 36.85
CA ALA A 319 3.94 -3.29 37.66
C ALA A 319 4.23 -1.79 37.52
N GLY A 320 3.20 -0.97 37.35
CA GLY A 320 3.30 0.49 37.33
C GLY A 320 2.28 1.14 38.25
N GLN A 321 2.53 2.40 38.62
CA GLN A 321 1.67 3.15 39.55
C GLN A 321 0.21 3.26 39.07
N SER A 322 -0.01 3.39 37.76
CA SER A 322 -1.35 3.49 37.16
C SER A 322 -1.82 2.18 36.51
N GLY A 323 -1.25 1.05 36.93
CA GLY A 323 -1.52 -0.27 36.36
C GLY A 323 -0.37 -0.83 35.53
N PRO A 324 -0.56 -2.01 34.91
CA PRO A 324 0.50 -2.76 34.25
C PRO A 324 1.11 -2.01 33.07
N GLN A 325 2.42 -2.15 32.93
CA GLN A 325 3.23 -1.56 31.87
C GLN A 325 3.75 -2.67 30.96
N LEU A 326 3.69 -2.43 29.65
CA LEU A 326 4.33 -3.22 28.61
C LEU A 326 5.74 -2.68 28.40
N ILE A 327 6.74 -3.54 28.60
CA ILE A 327 8.12 -3.29 28.21
C ILE A 327 8.39 -4.00 26.90
N MET A 328 8.97 -3.29 25.95
CA MET A 328 9.35 -3.81 24.64
C MET A 328 10.85 -3.56 24.47
N THR A 329 11.63 -4.62 24.31
CA THR A 329 13.10 -4.53 24.23
C THR A 329 13.56 -5.16 22.93
N ARG A 330 14.47 -4.50 22.20
CA ARG A 330 15.11 -5.11 21.02
C ARG A 330 15.88 -6.37 21.45
N ARG A 331 15.70 -7.50 20.76
CA ARG A 331 16.50 -8.72 21.01
C ARG A 331 17.97 -8.45 20.77
N GLY A 332 18.83 -8.94 21.66
CA GLY A 332 20.26 -8.64 21.64
C GLY A 332 20.61 -7.22 22.06
N TRP A 333 19.68 -6.50 22.70
CA TRP A 333 20.00 -5.25 23.37
C TRP A 333 20.74 -5.56 24.67
N ASP A 334 22.06 -5.34 24.65
CA ASP A 334 22.84 -5.32 25.87
C ASP A 334 22.62 -3.98 26.56
N SER A 335 22.12 -4.02 27.79
CA SER A 335 21.81 -2.81 28.57
C SER A 335 23.04 -1.95 28.90
N GLY A 336 24.25 -2.37 28.50
CA GLY A 336 25.53 -1.71 28.72
C GLY A 336 25.71 -1.31 30.18
N CYS A 337 26.46 -2.08 30.97
CA CYS A 337 26.94 -1.59 32.27
C CYS A 337 27.54 -0.19 32.07
N GLY A 338 26.92 0.80 32.70
CA GLY A 338 27.30 2.21 32.70
C GLY A 338 26.65 2.88 33.88
#